data_AF-A0A7W1ZD39-F1
#
_entry.id   AF-A0A7W1ZD39-F1
#
_cell.length_a   1.000
_cell.length_b   1.000
_cell.length_c   1.000
_cell.angle_alpha   90.00
_cell.angle_beta   90.00
_cell.angle_gamma   90.00
#
_symmetry.space_group_name_H-M   'P 1'
#
loop_
_entity.id
_entity.type
_entity.pdbx_description
1 polymer ?
#
loop_
_entity_poly.entity_id
_entity_poly.type
_entity_poly.pdbx_seq_one_letter_code
_entity_poly.pdbx_strand_id
1 'polypeptide(L)'
;MDSKAEQFYPTYTFKAEHRDVVLLEFEEAQKIANGQTKVYGQVTNVLLAVITIMIPLFFNQDNQVNQTFSFVKENDLVFSIIIFLFGALLLRYFVDLQKQITINGKKVVTLRIMLGLDYGHIHLTLPNWRVEGATNPFAIKYFNGWFNFQSMPFWVLIIGVNAVWWLTMSEKSNISFQINNLFIINIWLLGHFVITLSYLYIFRTNLNDTHETNFLNFGKILASMIRFKLVNNFESIIYRAKLAVVEMSRLNVNFDTLKPILINIEDKGYYSHKGVSPKAFLRGVISQIKILKKKYNLIESGGSTITMQLARTLFIPSNQNKYVRKFFEIWISLWLHKQFSKDDILNLYIVSVRYDYGIMGISKAINYFFGEVSDKKLSPEESFILVERLSNVTGTYKKERVNFLIDKSISNLDKNKIHYIYEKLIQEGKIKK
;
A
#
# COMPACT_ATOMS: atom_id res chain seq x y z
N MET A 1 10.13 -11.87 13.65
CA MET A 1 8.71 -12.07 13.31
C MET A 1 8.40 -13.49 13.76
N ASP A 2 7.54 -13.66 14.76
CA ASP A 2 7.16 -15.00 15.21
C ASP A 2 6.44 -15.73 14.08
N SER A 3 7.01 -16.87 13.68
CA SER A 3 6.61 -17.72 12.54
C SER A 3 5.21 -18.34 12.64
N LYS A 4 4.46 -18.08 13.72
CA LYS A 4 3.13 -18.67 13.97
C LYS A 4 1.96 -17.89 13.39
N ALA A 5 2.19 -16.71 12.78
CA ALA A 5 1.14 -15.85 12.22
C ALA A 5 1.27 -15.64 10.70
N GLU A 6 1.88 -16.58 9.97
CA GLU A 6 1.99 -16.47 8.52
C GLU A 6 0.68 -16.85 7.81
N GLN A 7 0.22 -15.96 6.95
CA GLN A 7 -0.87 -16.22 6.01
C GLN A 7 -0.32 -17.12 4.90
N PHE A 8 -0.88 -18.32 4.77
CA PHE A 8 -0.51 -19.31 3.74
C PHE A 8 -1.27 -19.00 2.45
N TYR A 9 -0.57 -19.01 1.32
CA TYR A 9 -1.15 -18.79 -0.01
C TYR A 9 -0.74 -19.96 -0.91
N PRO A 10 -1.65 -20.55 -1.69
CA PRO A 10 -1.31 -21.61 -2.62
C PRO A 10 -0.35 -21.10 -3.70
N THR A 11 0.80 -21.77 -3.85
CA THR A 11 1.73 -21.58 -4.98
C THR A 11 1.35 -22.53 -6.10
N TYR A 12 1.00 -22.00 -7.27
CA TYR A 12 0.67 -22.81 -8.44
C TYR A 12 1.95 -23.36 -9.08
N THR A 13 1.96 -24.67 -9.35
CA THR A 13 2.99 -25.35 -10.13
C THR A 13 2.39 -25.82 -11.44
N PHE A 14 3.01 -25.50 -12.57
CA PHE A 14 2.56 -25.99 -13.88
C PHE A 14 2.63 -27.51 -13.97
N LYS A 15 1.69 -28.12 -14.70
CA LYS A 15 1.80 -29.53 -15.09
C LYS A 15 3.04 -29.71 -15.97
N ALA A 16 3.70 -30.87 -15.86
CA ALA A 16 4.97 -31.15 -16.54
C ALA A 16 4.92 -30.88 -18.06
N GLU A 17 3.77 -31.13 -18.70
CA GLU A 17 3.53 -30.94 -20.14
C GLU A 17 3.62 -29.49 -20.63
N HIS A 18 3.46 -28.49 -19.76
CA HIS A 18 3.53 -27.06 -20.12
C HIS A 18 4.80 -26.37 -19.62
N ARG A 19 5.74 -27.13 -19.05
CA ARG A 19 6.95 -26.58 -18.44
C ARG A 19 7.86 -25.90 -19.48
N ASP A 20 7.93 -26.46 -20.69
CA ASP A 20 8.82 -25.96 -21.75
C ASP A 20 8.38 -24.58 -22.25
N VAL A 21 7.07 -24.36 -22.42
CA VAL A 21 6.52 -23.05 -22.83
C VAL A 21 6.81 -22.00 -21.77
N VAL A 22 6.63 -22.34 -20.49
CA VAL A 22 6.86 -21.42 -19.37
C VAL A 22 8.35 -21.13 -19.20
N LEU A 23 9.22 -22.10 -19.48
CA LEU A 23 10.66 -21.92 -19.46
C LEU A 23 11.11 -20.96 -20.57
N LEU A 24 10.61 -21.13 -21.80
CA LEU A 24 10.86 -20.22 -22.92
C LEU A 24 10.39 -18.79 -22.60
N GLU A 25 9.17 -18.66 -22.09
CA GLU A 25 8.61 -17.37 -21.67
C GLU A 25 9.44 -16.71 -20.56
N PHE A 26 9.96 -17.51 -19.62
CA PHE A 26 10.84 -17.04 -18.57
C PHE A 26 12.18 -16.54 -19.12
N GLU A 27 12.81 -17.29 -20.01
CA GLU A 27 14.07 -16.91 -20.67
C GLU A 27 13.91 -15.62 -21.49
N GLU A 28 12.83 -15.53 -22.26
CA GLU A 28 12.51 -14.32 -23.04
C GLU A 28 12.27 -13.12 -22.13
N ALA A 29 11.45 -13.28 -21.08
CA ALA A 29 11.19 -12.23 -20.11
C ALA A 29 12.48 -11.76 -19.40
N GLN A 30 13.40 -12.68 -19.09
CA GLN A 30 14.70 -12.36 -18.50
C GLN A 30 15.58 -11.58 -19.47
N LYS A 31 15.64 -11.99 -20.74
CA LYS A 31 16.39 -11.29 -21.79
C LYS A 31 15.88 -9.87 -21.98
N ILE A 32 14.56 -9.68 -22.02
CA ILE A 32 13.92 -8.36 -22.14
C ILE A 32 14.24 -7.51 -20.91
N ALA A 33 14.09 -8.04 -19.70
CA ALA A 33 14.35 -7.30 -18.46
C ALA A 33 15.82 -6.82 -18.37
N ASN A 34 16.77 -7.69 -18.72
CA ASN A 34 18.19 -7.36 -18.74
C ASN A 34 18.52 -6.32 -19.82
N GLY A 35 17.94 -6.49 -21.02
CA GLY A 35 18.11 -5.56 -22.14
C GLY A 35 17.64 -4.15 -21.77
N GLN A 36 16.43 -4.02 -21.22
CA GLN A 36 15.88 -2.72 -20.80
C GLN A 36 16.70 -2.07 -19.68
N THR A 37 17.16 -2.84 -18.69
CA THR A 37 18.02 -2.32 -17.61
C THR A 37 19.34 -1.79 -18.16
N LYS A 38 19.93 -2.49 -19.15
CA LYS A 38 21.15 -2.03 -19.84
C LYS A 38 20.91 -0.73 -20.62
N VAL A 39 19.83 -0.67 -21.41
CA VAL A 39 19.45 0.54 -22.15
C VAL A 39 19.25 1.72 -21.20
N TYR A 40 18.52 1.51 -20.10
CA TYR A 40 18.31 2.53 -19.08
C TYR A 40 19.63 3.11 -18.54
N GLY A 41 20.57 2.23 -18.18
CA GLY A 41 21.89 2.66 -17.70
C GLY A 41 22.72 3.37 -18.76
N GLN A 42 22.69 2.89 -20.01
CA GLN A 42 23.39 3.53 -21.13
C GLN A 42 22.85 4.94 -21.39
N VAL A 43 21.53 5.12 -21.47
CA VAL A 43 20.91 6.44 -21.70
C VAL A 43 21.20 7.38 -20.53
N THR A 44 21.24 6.87 -19.30
CA THR A 44 21.61 7.65 -18.11
C THR A 44 23.06 8.14 -18.17
N ASN A 45 23.99 7.28 -18.58
CA ASN A 45 25.41 7.63 -18.72
C ASN A 45 25.64 8.63 -19.85
N VAL A 46 24.96 8.47 -21.00
CA VAL A 46 25.01 9.46 -22.09
C VAL A 46 24.48 10.80 -21.61
N LEU A 47 23.35 10.82 -20.90
CA LEU A 47 22.78 12.04 -20.35
C LEU A 47 23.75 12.71 -19.35
N LEU A 48 24.37 11.94 -18.46
CA LEU A 48 25.37 12.45 -17.53
C LEU A 48 26.55 13.09 -18.28
N ALA A 49 27.09 12.40 -19.29
CA ALA A 49 28.19 12.92 -20.10
C ALA A 49 27.82 14.23 -20.80
N VAL A 50 26.61 14.31 -21.40
CA VAL A 50 26.11 15.55 -22.03
C VAL A 50 26.06 16.68 -21.01
N ILE A 51 25.48 16.47 -19.83
CA ILE A 51 25.37 17.52 -18.80
C ILE A 51 26.74 17.93 -18.26
N THR A 52 27.63 16.97 -18.03
CA THR A 52 29.01 17.23 -17.57
C THR A 52 29.82 18.03 -18.59
N ILE A 53 29.60 17.86 -19.89
CA ILE A 53 30.26 18.65 -20.94
C ILE A 53 29.62 20.02 -21.10
N MET A 54 28.28 20.10 -21.05
CA MET A 54 27.56 21.36 -21.24
C MET A 54 27.87 22.36 -20.12
N ILE A 55 27.93 21.92 -18.86
CA ILE A 55 28.14 22.83 -17.71
C ILE A 55 29.43 23.67 -17.87
N PRO A 56 30.64 23.09 -18.05
CA PRO A 56 31.87 23.86 -18.27
C PRO A 56 31.83 24.77 -19.50
N LEU A 57 31.18 24.35 -20.60
CA LEU A 57 31.06 25.17 -21.81
C LEU A 57 30.31 26.49 -21.55
N PHE A 58 29.32 26.48 -20.65
CA PHE A 58 28.64 27.70 -20.23
C PHE A 58 29.46 28.55 -19.25
N PHE A 59 30.39 27.95 -18.48
CA PHE A 59 31.26 28.66 -17.52
C PHE A 59 32.50 29.28 -18.16
N ASN A 60 33.09 28.63 -19.18
CA ASN A 60 34.28 29.11 -19.89
C ASN A 60 33.89 30.12 -21.00
N GLN A 61 33.40 31.29 -20.59
CA GLN A 61 33.08 32.39 -21.51
C GLN A 61 34.33 33.21 -21.82
N ASP A 62 35.17 32.73 -22.75
CA ASP A 62 36.14 33.59 -23.42
C ASP A 62 35.43 34.56 -24.37
N ASN A 63 35.96 35.78 -24.49
CA ASN A 63 35.32 36.94 -25.14
C ASN A 63 34.82 36.71 -26.60
N GLN A 64 35.28 35.68 -27.31
CA GLN A 64 34.85 35.34 -28.67
C GLN A 64 33.59 34.46 -28.75
N VAL A 65 33.24 33.73 -27.69
CA VAL A 65 32.05 32.87 -27.62
C VAL A 65 30.78 33.68 -27.31
N ASN A 66 30.92 34.98 -27.07
CA ASN A 66 29.84 35.88 -26.61
C ASN A 66 28.70 36.10 -27.61
N GLN A 67 28.90 36.01 -28.93
CA GLN A 67 27.84 36.34 -29.91
C GLN A 67 26.72 35.29 -29.99
N THR A 68 27.03 34.00 -29.84
CA THR A 68 25.99 32.94 -29.89
C THR A 68 25.24 32.86 -28.57
N PHE A 69 25.94 33.09 -27.45
CA PHE A 69 25.32 33.09 -26.12
C PHE A 69 24.61 34.40 -25.76
N SER A 70 24.89 35.52 -26.45
CA SER A 70 24.14 36.76 -26.26
C SER A 70 22.69 36.60 -26.70
N PHE A 71 22.42 35.91 -27.81
CA PHE A 71 21.05 35.61 -28.25
C PHE A 71 20.27 34.76 -27.23
N VAL A 72 20.97 33.82 -26.58
CA VAL A 72 20.39 32.96 -25.52
C VAL A 72 20.13 33.77 -24.24
N LYS A 73 21.04 34.68 -23.87
CA LYS A 73 20.86 35.59 -22.72
C LYS A 73 19.76 36.62 -22.96
N GLU A 74 19.59 37.11 -24.18
CA GLU A 74 18.52 38.05 -24.56
C GLU A 74 17.12 37.40 -24.52
N ASN A 75 17.03 36.09 -24.72
CA ASN A 75 15.78 35.32 -24.70
C ASN A 75 15.79 34.24 -23.60
N ASP A 76 16.38 34.56 -22.45
CA ASP A 76 16.66 33.62 -21.36
C ASP A 76 15.43 32.82 -20.87
N LEU A 77 14.27 33.47 -20.74
CA LEU A 77 13.01 32.86 -20.34
C LEU A 77 12.53 31.81 -21.36
N VAL A 78 12.61 32.10 -22.66
CA VAL A 78 12.15 31.20 -23.72
C VAL A 78 13.02 29.94 -23.76
N PHE A 79 14.34 30.10 -23.72
CA PHE A 79 15.27 28.97 -23.66
C PHE A 79 15.10 28.14 -22.39
N SER A 80 14.90 28.80 -21.25
CA SER A 80 14.64 28.13 -19.98
C SER A 80 13.36 27.28 -20.01
N ILE A 81 12.28 27.80 -20.63
CA ILE A 81 11.02 27.06 -20.81
C ILE A 81 11.23 25.86 -21.74
N ILE A 82 11.93 26.03 -22.86
CA ILE A 82 12.22 24.93 -23.80
C ILE A 82 13.01 23.82 -23.11
N ILE A 83 14.05 24.17 -22.36
CA ILE A 83 14.91 23.21 -21.64
C ILE A 83 14.13 22.53 -20.52
N PHE A 84 13.29 23.28 -19.80
CA PHE A 84 12.38 22.73 -18.80
C PHE A 84 11.43 21.69 -19.41
N LEU A 85 10.78 22.01 -20.54
CA LEU A 85 9.85 21.11 -21.22
C LEU A 85 10.57 19.87 -21.78
N PHE A 86 11.74 20.06 -22.39
CA PHE A 86 12.55 18.97 -22.92
C PHE A 86 13.02 18.02 -21.81
N GLY A 87 13.54 18.57 -20.70
CA GLY A 87 13.94 17.76 -19.56
C GLY A 87 12.75 17.05 -18.90
N ALA A 88 11.55 17.65 -18.89
CA ALA A 88 10.34 17.00 -18.38
C ALA A 88 9.89 15.83 -19.28
N LEU A 89 10.04 15.97 -20.61
CA LEU A 89 9.80 14.90 -21.57
C LEU A 89 10.79 13.74 -21.37
N LEU A 90 12.09 14.05 -21.24
CA LEU A 90 13.11 13.05 -20.93
C LEU A 90 12.83 12.34 -19.59
N LEU A 91 12.47 13.10 -18.56
CA LEU A 91 12.12 12.55 -17.26
C LEU A 91 10.94 11.57 -17.36
N ARG A 92 9.91 11.92 -18.14
CA ARG A 92 8.76 11.04 -18.41
C ARG A 92 9.19 9.76 -19.14
N TYR A 93 10.07 9.86 -20.12
CA TYR A 93 10.62 8.69 -20.81
C TYR A 93 11.35 7.74 -19.84
N PHE A 94 12.19 8.26 -18.94
CA PHE A 94 12.86 7.44 -17.92
C PHE A 94 11.87 6.80 -16.94
N VAL A 95 10.81 7.51 -16.56
CA VAL A 95 9.74 6.96 -15.73
C VAL A 95 9.06 5.78 -16.42
N ASP A 96 8.75 5.89 -17.71
CA ASP A 96 8.09 4.82 -18.46
C ASP A 96 9.02 3.61 -18.66
N LEU A 97 10.31 3.83 -18.95
CA LEU A 97 11.31 2.75 -18.95
C LEU A 97 11.40 2.05 -17.60
N GLN A 98 11.46 2.81 -16.50
CA GLN A 98 11.53 2.26 -15.15
C GLN A 98 10.29 1.41 -14.81
N LYS A 99 9.11 1.82 -15.27
CA LYS A 99 7.88 1.01 -15.14
C LYS A 99 7.99 -0.30 -15.90
N GLN A 100 8.44 -0.27 -17.15
CA GLN A 100 8.60 -1.46 -17.97
C GLN A 100 9.59 -2.45 -17.34
N ILE A 101 10.74 -1.96 -16.88
CA ILE A 101 11.74 -2.77 -16.16
C ILE A 101 11.11 -3.43 -14.93
N THR A 102 10.34 -2.67 -14.16
CA THR A 102 9.68 -3.19 -12.95
C THR A 102 8.63 -4.24 -13.26
N ILE A 103 7.79 -4.02 -14.28
CA ILE A 103 6.75 -4.97 -14.71
C ILE A 103 7.39 -6.26 -15.22
N ASN A 104 8.41 -6.15 -16.05
CA ASN A 104 9.15 -7.30 -16.56
C ASN A 104 9.86 -8.04 -15.43
N GLY A 105 10.46 -7.33 -14.48
CA GLY A 105 11.01 -7.94 -13.26
C GLY A 105 9.96 -8.70 -12.45
N LYS A 106 8.77 -8.11 -12.24
CA LYS A 106 7.63 -8.77 -11.58
C LYS A 106 7.20 -10.04 -12.32
N LYS A 107 7.16 -10.01 -13.65
CA LYS A 107 6.83 -11.15 -14.51
C LYS A 107 7.86 -12.27 -14.36
N VAL A 108 9.16 -11.94 -14.45
CA VAL A 108 10.27 -12.89 -14.28
C VAL A 108 10.17 -13.59 -12.93
N VAL A 109 9.97 -12.84 -11.84
CA VAL A 109 9.81 -13.43 -10.49
C VAL A 109 8.59 -14.35 -10.43
N THR A 110 7.46 -13.95 -11.03
CA THR A 110 6.23 -14.75 -11.04
C THR A 110 6.43 -16.07 -11.78
N LEU A 111 6.96 -16.03 -13.01
CA LEU A 111 7.24 -17.22 -13.82
C LEU A 111 8.23 -18.15 -13.13
N ARG A 112 9.27 -17.58 -12.51
CA ARG A 112 10.26 -18.34 -11.75
C ARG A 112 9.63 -19.13 -10.61
N ILE A 113 8.76 -18.48 -9.83
CA ILE A 113 8.01 -19.14 -8.73
C ILE A 113 7.12 -20.24 -9.28
N MET A 114 6.42 -19.99 -10.39
CA MET A 114 5.55 -20.99 -11.03
C MET A 114 6.31 -22.21 -11.57
N LEU A 115 7.58 -22.04 -11.96
CA LEU A 115 8.49 -23.11 -12.37
C LEU A 115 9.07 -23.91 -11.18
N GLY A 116 8.79 -23.50 -9.93
CA GLY A 116 9.36 -24.09 -8.74
C GLY A 116 10.85 -23.75 -8.52
N LEU A 117 11.36 -22.74 -9.24
CA LEU A 117 12.74 -22.27 -9.13
C LEU A 117 12.84 -21.28 -7.95
N ASP A 118 12.88 -21.80 -6.73
CA ASP A 118 13.15 -21.00 -5.55
C ASP A 118 14.62 -21.10 -5.16
N TYR A 119 15.27 -19.95 -4.97
CA TYR A 119 16.61 -19.88 -4.39
C TYR A 119 16.58 -20.11 -2.86
N GLY A 120 15.38 -20.32 -2.30
CA GLY A 120 15.15 -20.65 -0.91
C GLY A 120 15.67 -19.56 0.02
N HIS A 121 16.22 -19.98 1.16
CA HIS A 121 16.76 -19.08 2.18
C HIS A 121 18.18 -18.59 1.91
N ILE A 122 18.71 -18.73 0.68
CA ILE A 122 20.01 -18.16 0.29
C ILE A 122 19.86 -16.62 0.14
N HIS A 123 19.52 -15.96 1.24
CA HIS A 123 19.33 -14.52 1.37
C HIS A 123 20.66 -13.77 1.52
N LEU A 124 21.80 -14.47 1.52
CA LEU A 124 23.11 -13.92 1.86
C LEU A 124 23.87 -13.35 0.66
N THR A 125 23.47 -13.66 -0.57
CA THR A 125 24.19 -13.20 -1.77
C THR A 125 23.49 -12.06 -2.51
N LEU A 126 22.16 -11.99 -2.48
CA LEU A 126 21.38 -11.06 -3.28
C LEU A 126 20.24 -10.41 -2.48
N PRO A 127 20.10 -9.08 -2.50
CA PRO A 127 19.02 -8.40 -1.79
C PRO A 127 17.64 -8.65 -2.44
N ASN A 128 16.59 -8.72 -1.63
CA ASN A 128 15.21 -9.06 -2.04
C ASN A 128 14.56 -8.10 -3.06
N TRP A 129 15.11 -6.90 -3.30
CA TRP A 129 14.58 -5.96 -4.29
C TRP A 129 15.13 -6.19 -5.70
N ARG A 130 16.15 -7.04 -5.85
CA ARG A 130 16.67 -7.49 -7.14
C ARG A 130 15.83 -8.62 -7.71
N VAL A 131 15.71 -8.69 -9.04
CA VAL A 131 14.92 -9.72 -9.74
C VAL A 131 15.40 -11.13 -9.36
N GLU A 132 16.71 -11.33 -9.24
CA GLU A 132 17.32 -12.62 -8.95
C GLU A 132 17.05 -13.08 -7.50
N GLY A 133 17.06 -12.15 -6.54
CA GLY A 133 16.83 -12.44 -5.11
C GLY A 133 15.38 -12.32 -4.64
N ALA A 134 14.49 -11.72 -5.43
CA ALA A 134 13.11 -11.47 -5.04
C ALA A 134 12.27 -12.74 -5.02
N THR A 135 11.72 -13.13 -3.87
CA THR A 135 10.77 -14.25 -3.72
C THR A 135 9.30 -13.82 -3.89
N ASN A 136 9.07 -12.52 -4.06
CA ASN A 136 7.75 -11.93 -4.24
C ASN A 136 7.83 -10.84 -5.31
N PRO A 137 7.00 -10.87 -6.36
CA PRO A 137 6.99 -9.85 -7.40
C PRO A 137 6.87 -8.43 -6.85
N PHE A 138 6.03 -8.23 -5.83
CA PHE A 138 5.81 -6.91 -5.24
C PHE A 138 6.97 -6.40 -4.39
N ALA A 139 8.01 -7.21 -4.13
CA ALA A 139 9.24 -6.72 -3.52
C ALA A 139 9.97 -5.72 -4.43
N ILE A 140 9.78 -5.85 -5.75
CA ILE A 140 10.31 -4.92 -6.75
C ILE A 140 9.30 -3.78 -6.91
N LYS A 141 9.64 -2.59 -6.39
CA LYS A 141 8.78 -1.41 -6.46
C LYS A 141 9.13 -0.57 -7.69
N TYR A 142 8.15 0.18 -8.18
CA TYR A 142 8.41 1.17 -9.24
C TYR A 142 9.41 2.22 -8.78
N PHE A 143 9.29 2.65 -7.51
CA PHE A 143 10.23 3.55 -6.85
C PHE A 143 10.88 2.86 -5.65
N ASN A 144 12.20 2.64 -5.75
CA ASN A 144 12.98 1.98 -4.69
C ASN A 144 13.58 2.96 -3.67
N GLY A 145 13.53 4.27 -3.93
CA GLY A 145 14.13 5.30 -3.08
C GLY A 145 15.01 6.27 -3.87
N TRP A 146 15.28 7.43 -3.28
CA TRP A 146 15.99 8.53 -3.93
C TRP A 146 17.47 8.28 -4.19
N PHE A 147 18.11 7.41 -3.39
CA PHE A 147 19.54 7.12 -3.45
C PHE A 147 19.88 5.78 -4.14
N ASN A 148 18.94 5.26 -4.93
CA ASN A 148 19.18 4.06 -5.73
C ASN A 148 19.41 4.43 -7.20
N PHE A 149 20.03 3.53 -7.95
CA PHE A 149 20.35 3.72 -9.36
C PHE A 149 19.13 4.12 -10.22
N GLN A 150 17.94 3.61 -9.89
CA GLN A 150 16.70 3.92 -10.62
C GLN A 150 16.23 5.39 -10.46
N SER A 151 16.81 6.14 -9.53
CA SER A 151 16.54 7.57 -9.34
C SER A 151 17.65 8.46 -9.92
N MET A 152 18.70 7.87 -10.52
CA MET A 152 19.84 8.63 -11.05
C MET A 152 19.44 9.60 -12.18
N PRO A 153 18.63 9.21 -13.20
CA PRO A 153 18.24 10.15 -14.26
C PRO A 153 17.52 11.38 -13.75
N PHE A 154 16.71 11.22 -12.70
CA PHE A 154 16.03 12.33 -12.05
C PHE A 154 17.04 13.35 -11.50
N TRP A 155 18.05 12.91 -10.76
CA TRP A 155 19.07 13.79 -10.21
C TRP A 155 19.90 14.46 -11.31
N VAL A 156 20.30 13.69 -12.32
CA VAL A 156 21.08 14.18 -13.47
C VAL A 156 20.30 15.26 -14.22
N LEU A 157 19.02 15.03 -14.54
CA LEU A 157 18.17 16.02 -15.20
C LEU A 157 17.95 17.26 -14.33
N ILE A 158 17.68 17.10 -13.04
CA ILE A 158 17.51 18.24 -12.14
C ILE A 158 18.78 19.07 -12.08
N ILE A 159 19.95 18.45 -11.89
CA ILE A 159 21.22 19.17 -11.83
C ILE A 159 21.45 19.92 -13.15
N GLY A 160 21.25 19.28 -14.30
CA GLY A 160 21.45 19.92 -15.60
C GLY A 160 20.48 21.07 -15.86
N VAL A 161 19.17 20.86 -15.68
CA VAL A 161 18.15 21.89 -15.94
C VAL A 161 18.31 23.07 -14.98
N ASN A 162 18.60 22.81 -13.70
CA ASN A 162 18.88 23.89 -12.74
C ASN A 162 20.19 24.60 -13.06
N ALA A 163 21.25 23.89 -13.45
CA ALA A 163 22.50 24.53 -13.86
C ALA A 163 22.29 25.45 -15.07
N VAL A 164 21.52 25.01 -16.06
CA VAL A 164 21.20 25.86 -17.21
C VAL A 164 20.35 27.05 -16.80
N TRP A 165 19.30 26.87 -15.99
CA TRP A 165 18.51 27.98 -15.43
C TRP A 165 19.39 29.03 -14.72
N TRP A 166 20.39 28.56 -13.96
CA TRP A 166 21.32 29.44 -13.29
C TRP A 166 22.21 30.22 -14.27
N LEU A 167 22.67 29.56 -15.34
CA LEU A 167 23.59 30.15 -16.31
C LEU A 167 22.90 31.09 -17.31
N THR A 168 21.63 30.85 -17.64
CA THR A 168 20.90 31.62 -18.64
C THR A 168 20.30 32.90 -18.09
N MET A 169 19.83 32.90 -16.83
CA MET A 169 19.14 34.05 -16.25
C MET A 169 20.10 35.23 -16.09
N SER A 170 19.97 36.24 -16.95
CA SER A 170 21.00 37.28 -17.12
C SER A 170 21.01 38.29 -15.97
N GLU A 171 19.87 38.49 -15.31
CA GLU A 171 19.79 39.32 -14.13
C GLU A 171 19.72 38.46 -12.87
N LYS A 172 20.76 38.54 -12.03
CA LYS A 172 20.63 38.28 -10.59
C LYS A 172 19.83 39.44 -9.95
N SER A 173 18.67 39.79 -10.51
CA SER A 173 17.93 41.01 -10.23
C SER A 173 17.48 41.03 -8.78
N ASN A 174 17.83 42.09 -8.07
CA ASN A 174 17.31 42.46 -6.75
C ASN A 174 15.83 42.89 -6.80
N ILE A 175 14.97 42.15 -7.52
CA ILE A 175 13.53 42.40 -7.50
C ILE A 175 12.97 41.68 -6.27
N SER A 176 13.04 42.38 -5.14
CA SER A 176 12.40 41.97 -3.89
C SER A 176 10.93 42.43 -3.87
N PHE A 177 9.99 41.49 -3.89
CA PHE A 177 8.53 41.69 -3.92
C PHE A 177 7.85 42.08 -2.57
N GLN A 178 8.09 43.26 -2.02
CA GLN A 178 7.81 43.54 -0.59
C GLN A 178 6.36 43.23 -0.13
N ILE A 179 6.17 42.15 0.64
CA ILE A 179 4.90 41.83 1.33
C ILE A 179 5.19 41.83 2.84
N ASN A 180 4.62 42.80 3.56
CA ASN A 180 4.61 42.89 5.02
C ASN A 180 5.97 42.61 5.72
N ASN A 181 7.04 43.32 5.36
CA ASN A 181 8.35 43.29 6.04
C ASN A 181 9.09 41.94 6.07
N LEU A 182 8.69 40.94 5.29
CA LEU A 182 9.45 39.71 5.05
C LEU A 182 10.14 39.80 3.68
N PHE A 183 11.48 39.70 3.68
CA PHE A 183 12.30 39.71 2.47
C PHE A 183 11.86 38.61 1.49
N ILE A 184 11.97 38.93 0.20
CA ILE A 184 11.37 38.18 -0.89
C ILE A 184 12.38 37.28 -1.53
N ILE A 185 11.94 36.04 -1.66
CA ILE A 185 12.49 34.99 -2.49
C ILE A 185 12.87 35.59 -3.86
N ASN A 186 14.18 35.67 -4.10
CA ASN A 186 14.76 36.02 -5.39
C ASN A 186 14.09 35.19 -6.50
N ILE A 187 13.60 35.81 -7.57
CA ILE A 187 12.92 35.12 -8.70
C ILE A 187 13.77 33.95 -9.22
N TRP A 188 15.08 34.12 -9.23
CA TRP A 188 16.04 33.07 -9.56
C TRP A 188 15.94 31.84 -8.63
N LEU A 189 15.91 32.05 -7.30
CA LEU A 189 15.70 30.99 -6.30
C LEU A 189 14.32 30.35 -6.42
N LEU A 190 13.29 31.15 -6.71
CA LEU A 190 11.93 30.65 -6.92
C LEU A 190 11.89 29.71 -8.12
N GLY A 191 12.54 30.07 -9.22
CA GLY A 191 12.65 29.24 -10.42
C GLY A 191 13.30 27.88 -10.13
N HIS A 192 14.43 27.87 -9.42
CA HIS A 192 15.07 26.63 -8.96
C HIS A 192 14.12 25.74 -8.14
N PHE A 193 13.39 26.34 -7.19
CA PHE A 193 12.45 25.62 -6.36
C PHE A 193 11.28 25.06 -7.18
N VAL A 194 10.72 25.85 -8.11
CA VAL A 194 9.61 25.45 -8.98
C VAL A 194 10.03 24.31 -9.93
N ILE A 195 11.21 24.42 -10.56
CA ILE A 195 11.76 23.37 -11.44
C ILE A 195 11.96 22.09 -10.63
N THR A 196 12.62 22.19 -9.47
CA THR A 196 12.89 21.03 -8.62
C THR A 196 11.60 20.38 -8.12
N LEU A 197 10.64 21.17 -7.63
CA LEU A 197 9.37 20.67 -7.11
C LEU A 197 8.50 20.04 -8.20
N SER A 198 8.47 20.63 -9.39
CA SER A 198 7.73 20.09 -10.54
C SER A 198 8.34 18.78 -11.05
N TYR A 199 9.66 18.69 -11.17
CA TYR A 199 10.34 17.44 -11.56
C TYR A 199 10.16 16.37 -10.50
N LEU A 200 10.25 16.72 -9.22
CA LEU A 200 9.99 15.81 -8.11
C LEU A 200 8.56 15.30 -8.14
N TYR A 201 7.59 16.18 -8.40
CA TYR A 201 6.19 15.81 -8.55
C TYR A 201 5.99 14.86 -9.74
N ILE A 202 6.49 15.21 -10.93
CA ILE A 202 6.37 14.39 -12.14
C ILE A 202 6.99 13.01 -11.91
N PHE A 203 8.23 12.95 -11.39
CA PHE A 203 8.93 11.69 -11.18
C PHE A 203 8.23 10.81 -10.14
N ARG A 204 7.95 11.36 -8.95
CA ARG A 204 7.44 10.58 -7.82
C ARG A 204 6.01 10.12 -8.02
N THR A 205 5.14 10.97 -8.58
CA THR A 205 3.71 10.62 -8.75
C THR A 205 3.52 9.55 -9.82
N ASN A 206 4.30 9.60 -10.90
CA ASN A 206 4.21 8.61 -11.96
C ASN A 206 4.82 7.25 -11.57
N LEU A 207 5.72 7.19 -10.58
CA LEU A 207 6.29 5.94 -10.05
C LEU A 207 5.57 5.40 -8.80
N ASN A 208 4.33 5.82 -8.56
CA ASN A 208 3.48 5.20 -7.54
C ASN A 208 3.06 3.78 -7.97
N ASP A 209 3.06 2.83 -7.04
CA ASP A 209 2.36 1.55 -7.21
C ASP A 209 0.84 1.77 -7.35
N THR A 210 0.12 0.74 -7.82
CA THR A 210 -1.32 0.72 -8.13
C THR A 210 -2.21 1.34 -7.05
N HIS A 211 -1.99 1.01 -5.77
CA HIS A 211 -2.76 1.57 -4.66
C HIS A 211 -1.98 2.63 -3.86
N GLU A 212 -0.78 3.00 -4.32
CA GLU A 212 0.02 4.03 -3.66
C GLU A 212 -0.46 5.42 -4.08
N THR A 213 -1.00 6.17 -3.12
CA THR A 213 -1.51 7.53 -3.35
C THR A 213 -0.67 8.54 -2.59
N ASN A 214 -0.69 9.81 -3.01
CA ASN A 214 -0.02 10.89 -2.28
C ASN A 214 -0.49 10.97 -0.81
N PHE A 215 -1.78 10.71 -0.56
CA PHE A 215 -2.36 10.68 0.79
C PHE A 215 -1.79 9.53 1.63
N LEU A 216 -1.60 8.34 1.05
CA LEU A 216 -0.94 7.23 1.75
C LEU A 216 0.54 7.51 1.99
N ASN A 217 1.25 8.05 0.99
CA ASN A 217 2.66 8.38 1.08
C ASN A 217 2.93 9.40 2.18
N PHE A 218 2.10 10.44 2.28
CA PHE A 218 2.18 11.39 3.38
C PHE A 218 1.98 10.70 4.74
N GLY A 219 1.00 9.81 4.86
CA GLY A 219 0.80 9.01 6.07
C GLY A 219 2.01 8.16 6.45
N LYS A 220 2.69 7.53 5.47
CA LYS A 220 3.93 6.76 5.69
C LYS A 220 5.08 7.66 6.17
N ILE A 221 5.24 8.84 5.57
CA ILE A 221 6.25 9.82 5.99
C ILE A 221 5.99 10.24 7.44
N LEU A 222 4.75 10.61 7.77
CA LEU A 222 4.38 11.00 9.13
C LEU A 222 4.63 9.87 10.13
N ALA A 223 4.28 8.63 9.78
CA ALA A 223 4.57 7.45 10.60
C ALA A 223 6.07 7.29 10.86
N SER A 224 6.90 7.45 9.82
CA SER A 224 8.36 7.34 9.94
C SER A 224 8.96 8.43 10.84
N MET A 225 8.47 9.67 10.75
CA MET A 225 8.93 10.80 11.58
C MET A 225 8.70 10.53 13.07
N ILE A 226 7.56 9.94 13.43
CA ILE A 226 7.23 9.61 14.83
C ILE A 226 7.66 8.17 15.22
N ARG A 227 8.47 7.50 14.39
CA ARG A 227 8.97 6.13 14.59
C ARG A 227 7.85 5.08 14.77
N PHE A 228 6.67 5.35 14.22
CA PHE A 228 5.56 4.40 14.19
C PHE A 228 5.76 3.40 13.06
N LYS A 229 5.74 2.10 13.39
CA LYS A 229 5.97 1.04 12.40
C LYS A 229 4.69 0.73 11.64
N LEU A 230 4.69 0.95 10.32
CA LEU A 230 3.71 0.44 9.38
C LEU A 230 4.33 -0.72 8.59
N VAL A 231 3.50 -1.54 7.93
CA VAL A 231 4.03 -2.58 7.06
C VAL A 231 4.75 -1.96 5.84
N ASN A 232 5.91 -2.51 5.50
CA ASN A 232 6.79 -1.97 4.45
C ASN A 232 6.20 -2.05 3.03
N ASN A 233 5.36 -3.05 2.77
CA ASN A 233 4.84 -3.34 1.43
C ASN A 233 3.32 -3.49 1.44
N PHE A 234 2.61 -2.36 1.32
CA PHE A 234 1.16 -2.32 1.28
C PHE A 234 0.60 -3.10 0.09
N GLU A 235 1.23 -2.97 -1.09
CA GLU A 235 0.75 -3.61 -2.31
C GLU A 235 0.76 -5.14 -2.19
N SER A 236 1.85 -5.68 -1.65
CA SER A 236 1.93 -7.13 -1.41
C SER A 236 0.85 -7.63 -0.46
N ILE A 237 0.48 -6.86 0.56
CA ILE A 237 -0.58 -7.27 1.50
C ILE A 237 -1.95 -7.24 0.83
N ILE A 238 -2.24 -6.17 0.06
CA ILE A 238 -3.49 -6.03 -0.69
C ILE A 238 -3.62 -7.17 -1.69
N TYR A 239 -2.58 -7.44 -2.47
CA TYR A 239 -2.55 -8.52 -3.44
C TYR A 239 -2.86 -9.87 -2.78
N ARG A 240 -2.18 -10.16 -1.66
CA ARG A 240 -2.39 -11.36 -0.86
C ARG A 240 -3.83 -11.47 -0.33
N ALA A 241 -4.41 -10.38 0.19
CA ALA A 241 -5.78 -10.37 0.65
C ALA A 241 -6.79 -10.57 -0.50
N LYS A 242 -6.57 -9.94 -1.66
CA LYS A 242 -7.39 -10.16 -2.87
C LYS A 242 -7.31 -11.61 -3.35
N LEU A 243 -6.12 -12.22 -3.36
CA LEU A 243 -5.94 -13.62 -3.71
C LEU A 243 -6.74 -14.53 -2.77
N ALA A 244 -6.76 -14.23 -1.47
CA ALA A 244 -7.58 -14.98 -0.52
C ALA A 244 -9.09 -14.85 -0.81
N VAL A 245 -9.59 -13.69 -1.26
CA VAL A 245 -10.98 -13.54 -1.71
C VAL A 245 -11.27 -14.43 -2.91
N VAL A 246 -10.40 -14.41 -3.92
CA VAL A 246 -10.54 -15.26 -5.12
C VAL A 246 -10.53 -16.74 -4.75
N GLU A 247 -9.66 -17.14 -3.82
CA GLU A 247 -9.59 -18.52 -3.35
C GLU A 247 -10.88 -18.96 -2.65
N MET A 248 -11.53 -18.07 -1.89
CA MET A 248 -12.83 -18.38 -1.27
C MET A 248 -13.93 -18.55 -2.31
N SER A 249 -13.92 -17.74 -3.37
CA SER A 249 -14.80 -17.94 -4.52
C SER A 249 -14.53 -19.28 -5.22
N ARG A 250 -13.27 -19.67 -5.39
CA ARG A 250 -12.87 -20.97 -5.97
C ARG A 250 -13.37 -22.16 -5.14
N LEU A 251 -13.39 -22.03 -3.82
CA LEU A 251 -13.89 -23.05 -2.89
C LEU A 251 -15.41 -23.00 -2.67
N ASN A 252 -16.15 -22.21 -3.48
CA ASN A 252 -17.61 -22.02 -3.37
C ASN A 252 -18.09 -21.52 -2.00
N VAL A 253 -17.24 -20.82 -1.25
CA VAL A 253 -17.61 -20.24 0.05
C VAL A 253 -18.33 -18.91 -0.19
N ASN A 254 -19.64 -18.90 0.06
CA ASN A 254 -20.46 -17.70 -0.09
C ASN A 254 -20.53 -16.89 1.23
N PHE A 255 -20.38 -15.56 1.13
CA PHE A 255 -20.48 -14.61 2.25
C PHE A 255 -21.84 -13.93 2.40
N ASP A 256 -22.83 -14.23 1.57
CA ASP A 256 -24.13 -13.54 1.52
C ASP A 256 -24.90 -13.60 2.84
N THR A 257 -24.80 -14.72 3.59
CA THR A 257 -25.40 -14.85 4.92
C THR A 257 -24.57 -14.16 6.00
N LEU A 258 -23.24 -14.15 5.85
CA LEU A 258 -22.31 -13.61 6.84
C LEU A 258 -22.26 -12.08 6.83
N LYS A 259 -22.29 -11.45 5.65
CA LYS A 259 -22.16 -9.99 5.48
C LYS A 259 -23.25 -9.20 6.22
N PRO A 260 -24.56 -9.50 6.12
CA PRO A 260 -25.60 -8.76 6.82
C PRO A 260 -25.49 -8.90 8.35
N ILE A 261 -25.17 -10.10 8.83
CA ILE A 261 -24.97 -10.37 10.27
C ILE A 261 -23.80 -9.54 10.79
N LEU A 262 -22.66 -9.56 10.06
CA LEU A 262 -21.48 -8.78 10.38
C LEU A 262 -21.78 -7.28 10.47
N ILE A 263 -22.42 -6.72 9.44
CA ILE A 263 -22.75 -5.29 9.38
C ILE A 263 -23.67 -4.91 10.55
N ASN A 264 -24.71 -5.68 10.83
CA ASN A 264 -25.64 -5.32 11.90
C ASN A 264 -25.01 -5.41 13.30
N ILE A 265 -24.12 -6.38 13.52
CA ILE A 265 -23.46 -6.57 14.82
C ILE A 265 -22.36 -5.53 15.03
N GLU A 266 -21.45 -5.37 14.07
CA GLU A 266 -20.23 -4.57 14.21
C GLU A 266 -20.39 -3.11 13.76
N ASP A 267 -21.13 -2.84 12.68
CA ASP A 267 -21.13 -1.53 12.03
C ASP A 267 -22.43 -1.23 11.28
N LYS A 268 -23.53 -0.99 12.01
CA LYS A 268 -24.87 -0.77 11.42
C LYS A 268 -24.91 0.33 10.36
N GLY A 269 -24.03 1.31 10.46
CA GLY A 269 -23.92 2.43 9.52
C GLY A 269 -22.99 2.18 8.35
N TYR A 270 -22.51 0.95 8.14
CA TYR A 270 -21.38 0.64 7.26
C TYR A 270 -21.45 1.31 5.89
N TYR A 271 -22.57 1.17 5.18
CA TYR A 271 -22.73 1.74 3.84
C TYR A 271 -22.88 3.27 3.84
N SER A 272 -23.24 3.89 4.95
CA SER A 272 -23.47 5.34 5.05
C SER A 272 -22.19 6.17 5.26
N HIS A 273 -21.17 5.59 5.90
CA HIS A 273 -19.98 6.36 6.30
C HIS A 273 -18.80 6.12 5.36
N LYS A 274 -17.88 7.09 5.29
CA LYS A 274 -16.71 7.05 4.38
C LYS A 274 -15.48 6.37 5.00
N GLY A 275 -15.67 5.15 5.50
CA GLY A 275 -14.62 4.37 6.19
C GLY A 275 -14.51 4.65 7.69
N VAL A 276 -14.78 5.87 8.15
CA VAL A 276 -14.87 6.21 9.58
C VAL A 276 -16.25 6.79 9.89
N SER A 277 -16.82 6.44 11.04
CA SER A 277 -18.11 6.96 11.50
C SER A 277 -17.87 7.94 12.66
N PRO A 278 -17.95 9.27 12.43
CA PRO A 278 -17.75 10.26 13.49
C PRO A 278 -18.73 10.09 14.64
N LYS A 279 -20.00 9.76 14.34
CA LYS A 279 -21.04 9.50 15.34
C LYS A 279 -20.71 8.27 16.19
N ALA A 280 -20.23 7.18 15.59
CA ALA A 280 -19.83 5.99 16.34
C ALA A 280 -18.53 6.21 17.13
N PHE A 281 -17.57 6.93 16.54
CA PHE A 281 -16.31 7.27 17.20
C PHE A 281 -16.54 8.14 18.44
N LEU A 282 -17.28 9.25 18.31
CA LEU A 282 -17.62 10.13 19.43
C LEU A 282 -18.40 9.40 20.51
N ARG A 283 -19.40 8.60 20.15
CA ARG A 283 -20.15 7.76 21.10
C ARG A 283 -19.23 6.78 21.84
N GLY A 284 -18.30 6.13 21.12
CA GLY A 284 -17.33 5.22 21.70
C GLY A 284 -16.36 5.92 22.65
N VAL A 285 -15.89 7.13 22.32
CA VAL A 285 -15.05 7.96 23.19
C VAL A 285 -15.81 8.40 24.44
N ILE A 286 -17.04 8.91 24.30
CA ILE A 286 -17.89 9.35 25.41
C ILE A 286 -18.23 8.18 26.34
N SER A 287 -18.53 6.99 25.78
CA SER A 287 -18.84 5.79 26.58
C SER A 287 -17.66 5.27 27.42
N GLN A 288 -16.42 5.62 27.06
CA GLN A 288 -15.21 5.29 27.84
C GLN A 288 -15.01 6.23 29.04
N ILE A 289 -15.69 7.39 29.07
CA ILE A 289 -15.62 8.33 30.19
C ILE A 289 -16.65 7.91 31.24
N LYS A 290 -16.19 7.36 32.38
CA LYS A 290 -17.05 6.79 33.44
C LYS A 290 -18.18 7.73 33.89
N ILE A 291 -17.90 9.02 34.03
CA ILE A 291 -18.87 10.04 34.47
C ILE A 291 -20.00 10.19 33.44
N LEU A 292 -19.66 10.28 32.16
CA LEU A 292 -20.64 10.44 31.07
C LEU A 292 -21.39 9.13 30.81
N LYS A 293 -20.71 7.99 30.93
CA LYS A 293 -21.34 6.66 30.84
C LYS A 293 -22.49 6.51 31.85
N LYS A 294 -22.26 6.87 33.12
CA LYS A 294 -23.26 6.79 34.18
C LYS A 294 -24.36 7.85 34.01
N LYS A 295 -24.01 9.07 33.57
CA LYS A 295 -24.96 10.17 33.38
C LYS A 295 -25.93 9.96 32.21
N TYR A 296 -25.46 9.36 31.11
CA TYR A 296 -26.24 9.17 29.89
C TYR A 296 -26.65 7.70 29.64
N ASN A 297 -26.47 6.84 30.64
CA ASN A 297 -26.74 5.40 30.57
C ASN A 297 -26.18 4.73 29.30
N LEU A 298 -24.95 5.10 28.92
CA LEU A 298 -24.34 4.65 27.67
C LEU A 298 -23.76 3.25 27.83
N ILE A 299 -24.16 2.35 26.94
CA ILE A 299 -23.55 1.02 26.81
C ILE A 299 -22.13 1.20 26.26
N GLU A 300 -21.15 0.45 26.80
CA GLU A 300 -19.79 0.40 26.24
C GLU A 300 -19.87 -0.05 24.78
N SER A 301 -19.53 0.86 23.87
CA SER A 301 -19.63 0.61 22.43
C SER A 301 -18.27 0.81 21.78
N GLY A 302 -17.88 -0.13 20.93
CA GLY A 302 -16.70 0.01 20.10
C GLY A 302 -16.92 1.10 19.05
N GLY A 303 -16.19 2.22 19.15
CA GLY A 303 -16.26 3.30 18.15
C GLY A 303 -15.50 3.01 16.84
N SER A 304 -15.14 1.74 16.58
CA SER A 304 -14.32 1.34 15.42
C SER A 304 -15.22 0.75 14.33
N THR A 305 -15.14 1.29 13.12
CA THR A 305 -15.84 0.75 11.94
C THR A 305 -15.12 -0.48 11.39
N ILE A 306 -15.80 -1.27 10.55
CA ILE A 306 -15.21 -2.45 9.89
C ILE A 306 -13.94 -2.06 9.11
N THR A 307 -13.95 -0.92 8.41
CA THR A 307 -12.78 -0.42 7.66
C THR A 307 -11.59 -0.10 8.57
N MET A 308 -11.82 0.42 9.78
CA MET A 308 -10.76 0.64 10.76
C MET A 308 -10.18 -0.66 11.31
N GLN A 309 -11.05 -1.65 11.53
CA GLN A 309 -10.61 -2.97 11.95
C GLN A 309 -9.79 -3.66 10.86
N LEU A 310 -10.16 -3.50 9.58
CA LEU A 310 -9.37 -3.95 8.43
C LEU A 310 -8.01 -3.25 8.37
N ALA A 311 -7.98 -1.92 8.48
CA ALA A 311 -6.75 -1.14 8.47
C ALA A 311 -5.76 -1.60 9.56
N ARG A 312 -6.27 -1.80 10.78
CA ARG A 312 -5.51 -2.35 11.91
C ARG A 312 -4.93 -3.72 11.58
N THR A 313 -5.76 -4.60 11.02
CA THR A 313 -5.40 -6.00 10.76
C THR A 313 -4.31 -6.13 9.70
N LEU A 314 -4.42 -5.39 8.59
CA LEU A 314 -3.53 -5.55 7.44
C LEU A 314 -2.23 -4.76 7.57
N PHE A 315 -2.25 -3.55 8.13
CA PHE A 315 -1.16 -2.59 7.94
C PHE A 315 -0.47 -2.15 9.23
N ILE A 316 -1.02 -2.49 10.41
CA ILE A 316 -0.50 -2.03 11.69
C ILE A 316 -0.08 -3.21 12.59
N PRO A 317 1.20 -3.33 12.95
CA PRO A 317 1.65 -4.32 13.92
C PRO A 317 0.96 -4.18 15.29
N SER A 318 0.74 -5.29 15.98
CA SER A 318 -0.01 -5.33 17.26
C SER A 318 0.61 -4.50 18.39
N ASN A 319 1.95 -4.44 18.45
CA ASN A 319 2.70 -3.86 19.56
C ASN A 319 2.99 -2.37 19.33
N GLN A 320 1.94 -1.55 19.31
CA GLN A 320 2.03 -0.11 19.07
C GLN A 320 1.19 0.69 20.09
N ASN A 321 1.59 1.95 20.34
CA ASN A 321 0.84 2.86 21.20
C ASN A 321 -0.62 2.98 20.73
N LYS A 322 -1.58 2.75 21.64
CA LYS A 322 -3.03 2.67 21.32
C LYS A 322 -3.56 3.93 20.63
N TYR A 323 -3.11 5.11 21.04
CA TYR A 323 -3.61 6.39 20.50
C TYR A 323 -3.05 6.68 19.11
N VAL A 324 -1.73 6.54 18.95
CA VAL A 324 -1.06 6.71 17.65
C VAL A 324 -1.56 5.67 16.64
N ARG A 325 -1.74 4.41 17.09
CA ARG A 325 -2.36 3.36 16.29
C ARG A 325 -3.76 3.78 15.84
N LYS A 326 -4.59 4.32 16.73
CA LYS A 326 -5.96 4.73 16.39
C LYS A 326 -5.98 5.84 15.33
N PHE A 327 -5.03 6.77 15.38
CA PHE A 327 -4.86 7.79 14.35
C PHE A 327 -4.55 7.16 12.98
N PHE A 328 -3.60 6.23 12.89
CA PHE A 328 -3.30 5.55 11.64
C PHE A 328 -4.40 4.61 11.16
N GLU A 329 -5.17 3.99 12.07
CA GLU A 329 -6.39 3.26 11.70
C GLU A 329 -7.36 4.19 10.96
N ILE A 330 -7.61 5.40 11.47
CA ILE A 330 -8.47 6.40 10.81
C ILE A 330 -7.89 6.79 9.46
N TRP A 331 -6.61 7.16 9.42
CA TRP A 331 -5.94 7.60 8.19
C TRP A 331 -6.01 6.54 7.08
N ILE A 332 -5.60 5.32 7.39
CA ILE A 332 -5.59 4.20 6.44
C ILE A 332 -7.03 3.81 6.06
N SER A 333 -8.01 3.96 6.95
CA SER A 333 -9.42 3.69 6.60
C SER A 333 -9.98 4.65 5.56
N LEU A 334 -9.62 5.93 5.66
CA LEU A 334 -10.02 6.92 4.66
C LEU A 334 -9.37 6.64 3.30
N TRP A 335 -8.11 6.18 3.30
CA TRP A 335 -7.43 5.73 2.10
C TRP A 335 -8.09 4.47 1.51
N LEU A 336 -8.33 3.42 2.32
CA LEU A 336 -9.00 2.19 1.88
C LEU A 336 -10.36 2.48 1.25
N HIS A 337 -11.16 3.37 1.85
CA HIS A 337 -12.46 3.74 1.32
C HIS A 337 -12.41 4.42 -0.05
N LYS A 338 -11.36 5.22 -0.32
CA LYS A 338 -11.16 5.83 -1.64
C LYS A 338 -10.70 4.82 -2.69
N GLN A 339 -10.02 3.77 -2.25
CA GLN A 339 -9.33 2.84 -3.14
C GLN A 339 -10.16 1.59 -3.49
N PHE A 340 -11.09 1.20 -2.62
CA PHE A 340 -11.87 -0.03 -2.74
C PHE A 340 -13.36 0.24 -2.55
N SER A 341 -14.21 -0.53 -3.22
CA SER A 341 -15.65 -0.48 -2.98
C SER A 341 -16.00 -0.98 -1.57
N LYS A 342 -17.21 -0.69 -1.11
CA LYS A 342 -17.69 -1.19 0.19
C LYS A 342 -17.69 -2.71 0.25
N ASP A 343 -18.11 -3.37 -0.82
CA ASP A 343 -18.16 -4.83 -0.83
C ASP A 343 -16.75 -5.45 -0.90
N ASP A 344 -15.81 -4.81 -1.61
CA ASP A 344 -14.41 -5.22 -1.59
C ASP A 344 -13.82 -5.14 -0.19
N ILE A 345 -14.02 -4.02 0.51
CA ILE A 345 -13.52 -3.84 1.88
C ILE A 345 -14.10 -4.90 2.81
N LEU A 346 -15.39 -5.23 2.64
CA LEU A 346 -16.05 -6.25 3.45
C LEU A 346 -15.48 -7.65 3.18
N ASN A 347 -15.28 -8.00 1.91
CA ASN A 347 -14.64 -9.26 1.51
C ASN A 347 -13.21 -9.35 2.06
N LEU A 348 -12.40 -8.30 1.85
CA LEU A 348 -11.03 -8.21 2.36
C LEU A 348 -10.97 -8.34 3.88
N TYR A 349 -11.94 -7.75 4.59
CA TYR A 349 -12.08 -7.88 6.03
C TYR A 349 -12.33 -9.33 6.46
N ILE A 350 -13.35 -9.97 5.90
CA ILE A 350 -13.72 -11.36 6.21
C ILE A 350 -12.54 -12.30 6.01
N VAL A 351 -11.81 -12.18 4.89
CA VAL A 351 -10.69 -13.10 4.60
C VAL A 351 -9.43 -12.82 5.39
N SER A 352 -9.30 -11.66 6.03
CA SER A 352 -8.04 -11.23 6.68
C SER A 352 -8.12 -11.17 8.19
N VAL A 353 -9.31 -10.94 8.75
CA VAL A 353 -9.49 -10.70 10.18
C VAL A 353 -9.20 -11.93 11.03
N ARG A 354 -8.81 -11.69 12.28
CA ARG A 354 -8.61 -12.73 13.28
C ARG A 354 -9.95 -13.22 13.82
N TYR A 355 -10.20 -14.52 13.73
CA TYR A 355 -11.37 -15.19 14.33
C TYR A 355 -11.04 -15.81 15.69
N ASP A 356 -9.80 -16.22 15.93
CA ASP A 356 -9.37 -16.72 17.25
C ASP A 356 -7.85 -16.53 17.42
N TYR A 357 -7.31 -16.87 18.60
CA TYR A 357 -5.86 -16.91 18.82
C TYR A 357 -5.17 -17.83 17.81
N GLY A 358 -4.30 -17.27 16.97
CA GLY A 358 -3.62 -17.99 15.89
C GLY A 358 -4.47 -18.27 14.64
N ILE A 359 -5.76 -17.96 14.65
CA ILE A 359 -6.70 -18.24 13.54
C ILE A 359 -7.00 -16.95 12.79
N MET A 360 -6.26 -16.73 11.71
CA MET A 360 -6.36 -15.56 10.83
C MET A 360 -7.04 -15.93 9.51
N GLY A 361 -8.11 -15.21 9.17
CA GLY A 361 -8.85 -15.34 7.93
C GLY A 361 -9.94 -16.44 7.95
N ILE A 362 -10.99 -16.21 7.15
CA ILE A 362 -12.19 -17.05 7.13
C ILE A 362 -11.90 -18.51 6.77
N SER A 363 -10.98 -18.77 5.84
CA SER A 363 -10.63 -20.15 5.44
C SER A 363 -10.10 -20.97 6.62
N LYS A 364 -9.12 -20.43 7.36
CA LYS A 364 -8.58 -21.08 8.55
C LYS A 364 -9.63 -21.19 9.65
N ALA A 365 -10.51 -20.19 9.78
CA ALA A 365 -11.58 -20.20 10.76
C ALA A 365 -12.62 -21.30 10.51
N ILE A 366 -13.07 -21.46 9.26
CA ILE A 366 -13.99 -22.53 8.87
C ILE A 366 -13.35 -23.90 9.14
N ASN A 367 -12.12 -24.11 8.67
CA ASN A 367 -11.35 -25.33 8.95
C ASN A 367 -11.25 -25.63 10.46
N TYR A 368 -10.96 -24.61 11.26
CA TYR A 368 -10.81 -24.75 12.69
C TYR A 368 -12.13 -25.08 13.40
N PHE A 369 -13.18 -24.29 13.17
CA PHE A 369 -14.44 -24.44 13.90
C PHE A 369 -15.33 -25.55 13.34
N PHE A 370 -15.39 -25.74 12.02
CA PHE A 370 -16.42 -26.55 11.39
C PHE A 370 -15.92 -27.67 10.49
N GLY A 371 -14.60 -27.91 10.43
CA GLY A 371 -14.00 -28.90 9.52
C GLY A 371 -13.87 -28.35 8.10
N GLU A 372 -13.92 -29.21 7.09
CA GLU A 372 -13.53 -28.87 5.72
C GLU A 372 -14.22 -27.62 5.13
N VAL A 373 -13.41 -26.76 4.51
CA VAL A 373 -13.85 -25.52 3.84
C VAL A 373 -14.52 -25.77 2.50
N SER A 374 -14.13 -26.81 1.76
CA SER A 374 -14.59 -27.07 0.40
C SER A 374 -16.10 -27.31 0.34
N ASP A 375 -16.77 -26.59 -0.56
CA ASP A 375 -18.21 -26.68 -0.82
C ASP A 375 -19.11 -26.42 0.40
N LYS A 376 -18.58 -25.73 1.41
CA LYS A 376 -19.32 -25.42 2.62
C LYS A 376 -20.23 -24.21 2.41
N LYS A 377 -21.54 -24.47 2.38
CA LYS A 377 -22.56 -23.43 2.54
C LYS A 377 -22.76 -23.13 4.03
N LEU A 378 -22.19 -22.02 4.49
CA LEU A 378 -22.31 -21.59 5.89
C LEU A 378 -23.78 -21.39 6.28
N SER A 379 -24.22 -22.07 7.33
CA SER A 379 -25.54 -21.81 7.91
C SER A 379 -25.59 -20.40 8.53
N PRO A 380 -26.79 -19.81 8.73
CA PRO A 380 -26.92 -18.54 9.45
C PRO A 380 -26.31 -18.60 10.86
N GLU A 381 -26.43 -19.73 11.55
CA GLU A 381 -25.86 -19.95 12.88
C GLU A 381 -24.34 -20.06 12.85
N GLU A 382 -23.76 -20.81 11.90
CA GLU A 382 -22.30 -20.87 11.71
C GLU A 382 -21.72 -19.49 11.37
N SER A 383 -22.42 -18.75 10.51
CA SER A 383 -22.05 -17.38 10.13
C SER A 383 -22.10 -16.43 11.34
N PHE A 384 -23.14 -16.55 12.17
CA PHE A 384 -23.26 -15.78 13.41
C PHE A 384 -22.12 -16.08 14.37
N ILE A 385 -21.78 -17.36 14.58
CA ILE A 385 -20.67 -17.76 15.44
C ILE A 385 -19.38 -17.12 14.94
N LEU A 386 -19.07 -17.24 13.65
CA LEU A 386 -17.90 -16.59 13.05
C LEU A 386 -17.85 -15.09 13.32
N VAL A 387 -18.98 -14.38 13.15
CA VAL A 387 -19.07 -12.93 13.43
C VAL A 387 -18.89 -12.62 14.92
N GLU A 388 -19.51 -13.40 15.81
CA GLU A 388 -19.35 -13.23 17.26
C GLU A 388 -17.87 -13.33 17.66
N ARG A 389 -17.16 -14.32 17.10
CA ARG A 389 -15.75 -14.56 17.38
C ARG A 389 -14.85 -13.39 17.00
N LEU A 390 -15.19 -12.62 15.96
CA LEU A 390 -14.43 -11.40 15.59
C LEU A 390 -14.38 -10.37 16.71
N SER A 391 -15.47 -10.28 17.47
CA SER A 391 -15.68 -9.31 18.53
C SER A 391 -15.12 -9.79 19.88
N ASN A 392 -14.69 -11.05 19.97
CA ASN A 392 -14.38 -11.74 21.22
C ASN A 392 -12.86 -11.95 21.39
N VAL A 393 -12.22 -11.02 22.09
CA VAL A 393 -10.76 -11.01 22.27
C VAL A 393 -10.27 -12.06 23.28
N THR A 394 -11.13 -12.53 24.19
CA THR A 394 -10.75 -13.44 25.29
C THR A 394 -10.77 -14.91 24.89
N GLY A 395 -11.36 -15.24 23.74
CA GLY A 395 -11.50 -16.62 23.26
C GLY A 395 -12.51 -17.45 24.08
N THR A 396 -13.21 -16.83 25.03
CA THR A 396 -14.14 -17.51 25.97
C THR A 396 -15.59 -17.37 25.53
N TYR A 397 -16.39 -18.41 25.74
CA TYR A 397 -17.81 -18.40 25.42
C TYR A 397 -18.63 -17.81 26.58
N LYS A 398 -19.20 -16.62 26.37
CA LYS A 398 -20.09 -15.96 27.34
C LYS A 398 -21.53 -16.01 26.88
N LYS A 399 -22.32 -16.93 27.45
CA LYS A 399 -23.73 -17.17 27.06
C LYS A 399 -24.58 -15.90 27.03
N GLU A 400 -24.46 -15.04 28.05
CA GLU A 400 -25.20 -13.77 28.14
C GLU A 400 -24.90 -12.81 26.98
N ARG A 401 -23.62 -12.67 26.63
CA ARG A 401 -23.18 -11.84 25.50
C ARG A 401 -23.72 -12.40 24.18
N VAL A 402 -23.62 -13.72 24.01
CA VAL A 402 -24.11 -14.40 22.81
C VAL A 402 -25.60 -14.18 22.63
N ASN A 403 -26.39 -14.36 23.69
CA ASN A 403 -27.83 -14.11 23.65
C ASN A 403 -28.18 -12.66 23.30
N PHE A 404 -27.48 -11.70 23.92
CA PHE A 404 -27.63 -10.29 23.59
C PHE A 404 -27.33 -9.98 22.11
N LEU A 405 -26.31 -10.62 21.54
CA LEU A 405 -25.95 -10.44 20.14
C LEU A 405 -26.92 -11.14 19.17
N ILE A 406 -27.48 -12.29 19.57
CA ILE A 406 -28.55 -12.96 18.81
C ILE A 406 -29.78 -12.06 18.76
N ASP A 407 -30.21 -11.49 19.90
CA ASP A 407 -31.37 -10.59 19.98
C ASP A 407 -31.16 -9.28 19.21
N LYS A 408 -29.90 -8.84 19.08
CA LYS A 408 -29.52 -7.67 18.26
C LYS A 408 -29.50 -8.00 16.75
N SER A 409 -29.32 -9.27 16.39
CA SER A 409 -29.25 -9.70 14.99
C SER A 409 -30.63 -9.60 14.32
N ILE A 410 -30.67 -9.29 13.02
CA ILE A 410 -31.93 -9.15 12.26
C ILE A 410 -32.37 -10.51 11.69
N SER A 411 -31.46 -11.49 11.67
CA SER A 411 -31.71 -12.81 11.11
C SER A 411 -32.49 -13.69 12.09
N ASN A 412 -33.43 -14.50 11.59
CA ASN A 412 -34.04 -15.58 12.37
C ASN A 412 -32.98 -16.63 12.69
N LEU A 413 -32.26 -16.45 13.81
CA LEU A 413 -31.25 -17.35 14.30
C LEU A 413 -31.84 -18.27 15.37
N ASP A 414 -31.59 -19.58 15.24
CA ASP A 414 -31.97 -20.53 16.26
C ASP A 414 -30.99 -20.50 17.44
N LYS A 415 -31.44 -19.93 18.57
CA LYS A 415 -30.67 -19.85 19.83
C LYS A 415 -30.19 -21.21 20.32
N ASN A 416 -31.04 -22.24 20.23
CA ASN A 416 -30.73 -23.57 20.73
C ASN A 416 -29.63 -24.20 19.90
N LYS A 417 -29.72 -24.06 18.57
CA LYS A 417 -28.69 -24.54 17.64
C LYS A 417 -27.35 -23.83 17.83
N ILE A 418 -27.34 -22.51 18.04
CA ILE A 418 -26.09 -21.78 18.33
C ILE A 418 -25.44 -22.27 19.62
N HIS A 419 -26.22 -22.43 20.70
CA HIS A 419 -25.71 -22.94 21.97
C HIS A 419 -25.16 -24.36 21.83
N TYR A 420 -25.86 -25.23 21.11
CA TYR A 420 -25.40 -26.58 20.82
C TYR A 420 -24.05 -26.59 20.09
N ILE A 421 -23.87 -25.73 19.07
CA ILE A 421 -22.58 -25.63 18.36
C ILE A 421 -21.47 -25.17 19.31
N TYR A 422 -21.73 -24.17 20.17
CA TYR A 422 -20.74 -23.73 21.16
C TYR A 422 -20.38 -24.82 22.17
N GLU A 423 -21.36 -25.59 22.66
CA GLU A 423 -21.11 -26.70 23.57
C GLU A 423 -20.22 -27.76 22.92
N LYS A 424 -20.48 -28.12 21.66
CA LYS A 424 -19.62 -29.01 20.88
C LYS A 424 -18.20 -28.45 20.74
N LEU A 425 -18.04 -27.17 20.41
CA LEU A 425 -16.72 -26.53 20.27
C LEU A 425 -15.93 -26.48 21.59
N ILE A 426 -16.62 -26.37 22.73
CA ILE A 426 -16.01 -26.44 24.05
C ILE A 426 -15.56 -27.87 24.37
N GLN A 427 -16.38 -28.87 24.06
CA GLN A 427 -16.02 -30.29 24.23
C GLN A 427 -14.79 -30.68 23.39
N GLU A 428 -14.69 -30.14 22.17
CA GLU A 428 -13.53 -30.32 21.28
C GLU A 428 -12.28 -29.53 21.74
N GLY A 429 -12.37 -28.76 22.82
CA GLY A 429 -11.26 -27.94 23.34
C GLY A 429 -10.90 -26.74 22.47
N LYS A 430 -11.71 -26.42 21.45
CA LYS A 430 -11.46 -25.31 20.52
C LYS A 430 -11.81 -23.94 21.09
N ILE A 431 -12.77 -23.90 22.01
CA ILE A 431 -13.24 -22.69 22.70
C ILE A 431 -13.21 -22.90 24.21
N LYS A 432 -12.79 -21.87 24.95
CA LYS A 432 -12.80 -21.91 26.42
C LYS A 432 -14.18 -21.55 26.97
N LYS A 433 -14.60 -22.22 28.04
CA LYS A 433 -15.84 -21.89 28.75
C LYS A 433 -15.71 -20.55 29.49
#